data_AF-A0A133UAR6-F1
#
_entry.id   AF-A0A133UAR6-F1
#
_cell.length_a   1.000
_cell.length_b   1.000
_cell.length_c   1.000
_cell.angle_alpha   90.00
_cell.angle_beta   90.00
_cell.angle_gamma   90.00
#
_symmetry.space_group_name_H-M   'P 1'
#
loop_
_entity.id
_entity.type
_entity.pdbx_description
1 polymer ?
#
loop_
_entity_poly.entity_id
_entity_poly.type
_entity_poly.pdbx_seq_one_letter_code
_entity_poly.pdbx_strand_id
1 'polypeptide(L)'
;MSEENSGLLEFFRKIGNTVLGLKKLPRRLKDLKEETLQRARSPERKVPSYLRNFFRQRHAGWPEYVILKIQITIVLLFGFTAVTVLIKDFWLIFGSILFLLSLYAALLTKFQLKAGFKLDYPAYRSFVGICVGLAWGAVLLLNYPMPAFGEELLKTVLPIAIVLVGAVLSFAGFRAKYGRDHTYGIVQEVKNGKTKVRTRYDLRSNTKQGVYFVDSFVPVEKNDVVKVRVDRSTLGLRGSTVRAITEKAPERKETLV
;
A
#
# COMPACT_ATOMS: atom_id res chain seq x y z
N MET A 1 -21.63 -38.74 -7.71
CA MET A 1 -21.36 -37.82 -8.84
C MET A 1 -19.87 -37.50 -8.87
N SER A 2 -19.02 -38.42 -9.38
CA SER A 2 -17.56 -38.20 -9.57
C SER A 2 -16.85 -39.38 -10.28
N GLU A 3 -17.36 -39.84 -11.42
CA GLU A 3 -16.57 -40.76 -12.28
C GLU A 3 -16.21 -40.14 -13.64
N GLU A 4 -16.97 -39.16 -14.13
CA GLU A 4 -16.76 -38.58 -15.47
C GLU A 4 -15.53 -37.66 -15.57
N ASN A 5 -15.12 -37.04 -14.45
CA ASN A 5 -13.98 -36.11 -14.42
C ASN A 5 -12.61 -36.80 -14.42
N SER A 6 -12.52 -38.09 -14.10
CA SER A 6 -11.23 -38.81 -14.06
C SER A 6 -10.73 -39.14 -15.46
N GLY A 7 -11.63 -39.57 -16.36
CA GLY A 7 -11.29 -39.92 -17.74
C GLY A 7 -10.85 -38.73 -18.59
N LEU A 8 -11.50 -37.57 -18.42
CA LEU A 8 -11.11 -36.32 -19.08
C LEU A 8 -9.73 -35.86 -18.63
N LEU A 9 -9.44 -35.94 -17.33
CA LEU A 9 -8.15 -35.55 -16.78
C LEU A 9 -7.02 -36.47 -17.25
N GLU A 10 -7.27 -37.77 -17.35
CA GLU A 10 -6.31 -38.73 -17.92
C GLU A 10 -6.09 -38.51 -19.41
N PHE A 11 -7.15 -38.19 -20.17
CA PHE A 11 -7.06 -37.88 -21.59
C PHE A 11 -6.18 -36.64 -21.84
N PHE A 12 -6.43 -35.55 -21.11
CA PHE A 12 -5.59 -34.35 -21.19
C PHE A 12 -4.15 -34.61 -20.71
N ARG A 13 -3.96 -35.45 -19.68
CA ARG A 13 -2.61 -35.84 -19.22
C ARG A 13 -1.87 -36.67 -20.27
N LYS A 14 -2.58 -37.54 -21.00
CA LYS A 14 -2.01 -38.39 -22.05
C LYS A 14 -1.66 -37.57 -23.29
N ILE A 15 -2.54 -36.67 -23.73
CA ILE A 15 -2.26 -35.73 -24.83
C ILE A 15 -1.11 -34.79 -24.47
N GLY A 16 -1.12 -34.22 -23.26
CA GLY A 16 -0.05 -33.34 -22.80
C GLY A 16 1.32 -34.02 -22.78
N ASN A 17 1.39 -35.30 -22.38
CA ASN A 17 2.64 -36.06 -22.38
C ASN A 17 3.11 -36.45 -23.79
N THR A 18 2.19 -36.74 -24.71
CA THR A 18 2.52 -37.11 -26.10
C THR A 18 2.93 -35.89 -26.92
N VAL A 19 2.24 -34.75 -26.77
CA VAL A 19 2.51 -33.52 -27.53
C VAL A 19 3.76 -32.79 -27.02
N LEU A 20 4.03 -32.82 -25.71
CA LEU A 20 5.14 -32.06 -25.12
C LEU A 20 6.43 -32.86 -24.92
N GLY A 21 6.47 -34.16 -25.26
CA GLY A 21 7.70 -34.96 -25.18
C GLY A 21 8.43 -34.84 -23.83
N LEU A 22 7.68 -34.67 -22.73
CA LEU A 22 8.21 -34.19 -21.44
C LEU A 22 9.17 -35.16 -20.73
N LYS A 23 9.29 -36.40 -21.22
CA LYS A 23 10.21 -37.41 -20.66
C LYS A 23 11.68 -37.21 -21.09
N LYS A 24 11.96 -36.37 -22.11
CA LYS A 24 13.33 -36.18 -22.64
C LYS A 24 13.77 -34.72 -22.71
N LEU A 25 13.34 -33.88 -21.76
CA LEU A 25 13.91 -32.54 -21.65
C LEU A 25 15.30 -32.60 -20.97
N PRO A 26 16.38 -32.16 -21.64
CA PRO A 26 17.71 -32.16 -21.06
C PRO A 26 17.75 -31.23 -19.85
N ARG A 27 18.50 -31.61 -18.79
CA ARG A 27 18.56 -30.89 -17.50
C ARG A 27 18.78 -29.38 -17.67
N ARG A 28 19.60 -28.97 -18.64
CA ARG A 28 19.85 -27.55 -18.97
C ARG A 28 18.59 -26.74 -19.33
N LEU A 29 17.57 -27.35 -19.97
CA LEU A 29 16.32 -26.66 -20.29
C LEU A 29 15.36 -26.58 -19.10
N LYS A 30 15.45 -27.51 -18.15
CA LYS A 30 14.75 -27.38 -16.86
C LYS A 30 15.35 -26.26 -16.03
N ASP A 31 16.67 -26.20 -15.96
CA ASP A 31 17.40 -25.15 -15.23
C ASP A 31 17.14 -23.77 -15.86
N LEU A 32 17.15 -23.66 -17.20
CA LEU A 32 16.76 -22.44 -17.90
C LEU A 32 15.30 -22.05 -17.67
N LYS A 33 14.38 -23.02 -17.61
CA LYS A 33 12.96 -22.74 -17.34
C LYS A 33 12.75 -22.29 -15.90
N GLU A 34 13.46 -22.87 -14.93
CA GLU A 34 13.44 -22.44 -13.52
C GLU A 34 14.10 -21.07 -13.33
N GLU A 35 15.25 -20.80 -13.96
CA GLU A 35 15.87 -19.46 -13.97
C GLU A 35 14.97 -18.42 -14.65
N THR A 36 14.31 -18.78 -15.75
CA THR A 36 13.41 -17.86 -16.48
C THR A 36 12.13 -17.61 -15.67
N LEU A 37 11.60 -18.62 -14.97
CA LEU A 37 10.47 -18.46 -14.04
C LEU A 37 10.85 -17.69 -12.76
N GLN A 38 12.09 -17.82 -12.27
CA GLN A 38 12.61 -17.04 -11.15
C GLN A 38 12.88 -15.58 -11.55
N ARG A 39 13.45 -15.33 -12.74
CA ARG A 39 13.61 -13.98 -13.33
C ARG A 39 12.26 -13.32 -13.64
N ALA A 40 11.27 -14.07 -14.12
CA ALA A 40 9.91 -13.57 -14.36
C ALA A 40 9.15 -13.24 -13.07
N ARG A 41 9.57 -13.76 -11.90
CA ARG A 41 8.92 -13.51 -10.60
C ARG A 41 9.32 -12.20 -9.91
N SER A 42 10.34 -11.51 -10.40
CA SER A 42 10.67 -10.16 -9.93
C SER A 42 10.85 -9.24 -11.13
N PRO A 43 9.76 -8.71 -11.72
CA PRO A 43 9.90 -7.58 -12.65
C PRO A 43 10.79 -6.55 -11.96
N GLU A 44 11.87 -6.11 -12.62
CA GLU A 44 12.84 -5.19 -12.04
C GLU A 44 12.09 -4.04 -11.36
N ARG A 45 12.08 -4.07 -10.02
CA ARG A 45 11.32 -3.14 -9.18
C ARG A 45 12.07 -1.80 -9.16
N LYS A 46 12.07 -1.13 -10.30
CA LYS A 46 12.80 0.11 -10.52
C LYS A 46 11.81 1.26 -10.68
N VAL A 47 12.15 2.39 -10.08
CA VAL A 47 11.46 3.66 -10.34
C VAL A 47 11.70 4.02 -11.82
N PRO A 48 10.66 4.47 -12.55
CA PRO A 48 10.82 4.89 -13.94
C PRO A 48 11.97 5.89 -14.10
N SER A 49 12.71 5.82 -15.21
CA SER A 49 13.92 6.63 -15.43
C SER A 49 13.67 8.13 -15.25
N TYR A 50 12.53 8.64 -15.74
CA TYR A 50 12.15 10.04 -15.64
C TYR A 50 11.86 10.52 -14.20
N LEU A 51 11.39 9.63 -13.31
CA LEU A 51 11.15 9.96 -11.88
C LEU A 51 12.34 9.62 -10.98
N ARG A 52 13.35 8.91 -11.49
CA ARG A 52 14.47 8.41 -10.69
C ARG A 52 15.19 9.54 -9.95
N ASN A 53 15.40 10.67 -10.60
CA ASN A 53 16.06 11.83 -10.00
C ASN A 53 15.23 12.45 -8.86
N PHE A 54 13.91 12.60 -9.06
CA PHE A 54 12.98 13.12 -8.06
C PHE A 54 12.95 12.27 -6.79
N PHE A 55 12.90 10.94 -6.96
CA PHE A 55 12.91 9.99 -5.83
C PHE A 55 14.28 9.93 -5.16
N ARG A 56 15.38 9.96 -5.94
CA ARG A 56 16.75 9.95 -5.40
C ARG A 56 17.02 11.19 -4.52
N GLN A 57 16.60 12.37 -4.95
CA GLN A 57 16.73 13.61 -4.18
C GLN A 57 15.97 13.55 -2.84
N ARG A 58 14.88 12.78 -2.77
CA ARG A 58 14.05 12.62 -1.57
C ARG A 58 14.39 11.38 -0.75
N HIS A 59 15.52 10.72 -1.05
CA HIS A 59 15.91 9.46 -0.42
C HIS A 59 14.82 8.38 -0.47
N ALA A 60 14.02 8.38 -1.54
CA ALA A 60 12.88 7.51 -1.76
C ALA A 60 13.23 6.41 -2.78
N GLY A 61 12.67 5.21 -2.59
CA GLY A 61 12.90 4.03 -3.43
C GLY A 61 11.63 3.58 -4.17
N TRP A 62 11.65 2.32 -4.61
CA TRP A 62 10.49 1.70 -5.27
C TRP A 62 9.24 1.61 -4.36
N PRO A 63 9.34 1.25 -3.06
CA PRO A 63 8.16 1.24 -2.19
C PRO A 63 7.47 2.60 -2.12
N GLU A 64 8.23 3.69 -2.03
CA GLU A 64 7.68 5.05 -2.02
C GLU A 64 7.00 5.41 -3.34
N TYR A 65 7.49 4.90 -4.47
CA TYR A 65 6.83 5.07 -5.76
C TYR A 65 5.47 4.35 -5.80
N VAL A 66 5.38 3.16 -5.19
CA VAL A 66 4.09 2.45 -5.03
C VAL A 66 3.12 3.27 -4.17
N ILE A 67 3.62 3.87 -3.07
CA ILE A 67 2.81 4.76 -2.23
C ILE A 67 2.32 5.98 -3.02
N LEU A 68 3.18 6.59 -3.83
CA LEU A 68 2.77 7.72 -4.67
C LEU A 68 1.64 7.34 -5.63
N LYS A 69 1.73 6.17 -6.31
CA LYS A 69 0.65 5.70 -7.18
C LYS A 69 -0.66 5.56 -6.41
N ILE A 70 -0.61 4.94 -5.22
CA ILE A 70 -1.80 4.76 -4.39
C ILE A 70 -2.38 6.10 -3.96
N GLN A 71 -1.54 7.06 -3.56
CA GLN A 71 -2.00 8.40 -3.19
C GLN A 71 -2.68 9.10 -4.36
N ILE A 72 -2.09 9.05 -5.56
CA ILE A 72 -2.71 9.61 -6.78
C ILE A 72 -4.04 8.91 -7.07
N THR A 73 -4.08 7.58 -7.01
CA THR A 73 -5.33 6.83 -7.21
C THR A 73 -6.40 7.21 -6.20
N ILE A 74 -6.06 7.39 -4.93
CA ILE A 74 -7.00 7.81 -3.87
C ILE A 74 -7.49 9.25 -4.11
N VAL A 75 -6.60 10.17 -4.49
CA VAL A 75 -6.98 11.56 -4.81
C VAL A 75 -7.95 11.58 -5.99
N LEU A 76 -7.64 10.83 -7.06
CA LEU A 76 -8.53 10.70 -8.20
C LEU A 76 -9.86 10.05 -7.80
N LEU A 77 -9.83 9.00 -6.97
CA LEU A 77 -11.02 8.33 -6.48
C LEU A 77 -11.95 9.33 -5.77
N PHE A 78 -11.44 10.12 -4.82
CA PHE A 78 -12.25 11.13 -4.13
C PHE A 78 -12.70 12.27 -5.06
N GLY A 79 -11.85 12.69 -6.01
CA GLY A 79 -12.23 13.68 -7.02
C GLY A 79 -13.41 13.21 -7.88
N PHE A 80 -13.35 11.98 -8.39
CA PHE A 80 -14.44 11.38 -9.15
C PHE A 80 -15.66 11.08 -8.27
N THR A 81 -15.50 10.77 -6.99
CA THR A 81 -16.62 10.67 -6.04
C THR A 81 -17.38 11.99 -5.96
N ALA A 82 -16.67 13.11 -5.79
CA ALA A 82 -17.31 14.43 -5.75
C ALA A 82 -18.05 14.75 -7.07
N VAL A 83 -17.41 14.51 -8.22
CA VAL A 83 -18.04 14.72 -9.54
C VAL A 83 -19.28 13.85 -9.71
N THR A 84 -19.20 12.57 -9.33
CA THR A 84 -20.32 11.61 -9.43
C THR A 84 -21.52 12.01 -8.56
N VAL A 85 -21.27 12.61 -7.39
CA VAL A 85 -22.32 13.08 -6.50
C VAL A 85 -22.97 14.37 -7.03
N LEU A 86 -22.17 15.27 -7.60
CA LEU A 86 -22.65 16.57 -8.09
C LEU A 86 -23.36 16.46 -9.44
N ILE A 87 -22.92 15.56 -10.32
CA ILE A 87 -23.42 15.42 -11.70
C ILE A 87 -24.06 14.04 -11.89
N LYS A 88 -25.32 13.91 -11.47
CA LYS A 88 -26.03 12.62 -11.45
C LYS A 88 -26.30 12.02 -12.83
N ASP A 89 -26.51 12.86 -13.84
CA ASP A 89 -26.89 12.41 -15.20
C ASP A 89 -25.80 11.55 -15.88
N PHE A 90 -24.54 11.73 -15.48
CA PHE A 90 -23.40 10.98 -16.02
C PHE A 90 -22.89 9.89 -15.07
N TRP A 91 -23.77 9.40 -14.18
CA TRP A 91 -23.44 8.35 -13.23
C TRP A 91 -22.80 7.11 -13.87
N LEU A 92 -23.26 6.68 -15.05
CA LEU A 92 -22.70 5.50 -15.72
C LEU A 92 -21.22 5.68 -16.10
N ILE A 93 -20.83 6.88 -16.54
CA ILE A 93 -19.47 7.20 -16.93
C ILE A 93 -18.59 7.32 -15.68
N PHE A 94 -18.95 8.20 -14.75
CA PHE A 94 -18.12 8.47 -13.58
C PHE A 94 -18.12 7.31 -12.57
N GLY A 95 -19.24 6.60 -12.44
CA GLY A 95 -19.36 5.35 -11.69
C GLY A 95 -18.47 4.23 -12.26
N SER A 96 -18.38 4.10 -13.58
CA SER A 96 -17.46 3.17 -14.24
C SER A 96 -16.00 3.54 -14.00
N ILE A 97 -15.65 4.83 -14.05
CA ILE A 97 -14.30 5.32 -13.71
C ILE A 97 -13.98 5.03 -12.23
N LEU A 98 -14.91 5.29 -11.31
CA LEU A 98 -14.76 4.97 -9.89
C LEU A 98 -14.52 3.49 -9.66
N PHE A 99 -15.26 2.63 -10.37
CA PHE A 99 -15.08 1.19 -10.33
C PHE A 99 -13.68 0.78 -10.82
N LEU A 100 -13.24 1.31 -11.97
CA LEU A 100 -11.91 1.04 -12.51
C LEU A 100 -10.78 1.51 -11.56
N LEU A 101 -10.92 2.69 -10.96
CA LEU A 101 -9.97 3.20 -9.95
C LEU A 101 -9.95 2.33 -8.69
N SER A 102 -11.11 1.86 -8.24
CA SER A 102 -11.23 0.94 -7.10
C SER A 102 -10.55 -0.40 -7.39
N LEU A 103 -10.78 -0.96 -8.58
CA LEU A 103 -10.13 -2.18 -9.04
C LEU A 103 -8.62 -1.99 -9.14
N TYR A 104 -8.17 -0.87 -9.72
CA TYR A 104 -6.76 -0.53 -9.81
C TYR A 104 -6.11 -0.40 -8.42
N ALA A 105 -6.77 0.26 -7.47
CA ALA A 105 -6.30 0.35 -6.07
C ALA A 105 -6.18 -1.03 -5.41
N ALA A 106 -7.15 -1.93 -5.66
CA ALA A 106 -7.11 -3.30 -5.17
C ALA A 106 -5.94 -4.10 -5.77
N LEU A 107 -5.68 -3.96 -7.07
CA LEU A 107 -4.56 -4.59 -7.76
C LEU A 107 -3.21 -4.06 -7.24
N LEU A 108 -3.06 -2.74 -7.11
CA LEU A 108 -1.86 -2.12 -6.52
C LEU A 108 -1.61 -2.66 -5.11
N THR A 109 -2.66 -2.75 -4.31
CA THR A 109 -2.58 -3.28 -2.94
C THR A 109 -2.12 -4.73 -2.94
N LYS A 110 -2.77 -5.59 -3.72
CA LYS A 110 -2.49 -7.04 -3.75
C LYS A 110 -1.08 -7.36 -4.24
N PHE A 111 -0.61 -6.66 -5.27
CA PHE A 111 0.65 -7.01 -5.94
C PHE A 111 1.83 -6.13 -5.52
N GLN A 112 1.69 -4.80 -5.62
CA GLN A 112 2.82 -3.89 -5.40
C GLN A 112 3.01 -3.56 -3.92
N LEU A 113 1.92 -3.28 -3.20
CA LEU A 113 1.99 -2.88 -1.79
C LEU A 113 2.40 -4.04 -0.89
N LYS A 114 1.84 -5.24 -1.14
CA LYS A 114 2.27 -6.48 -0.47
C LYS A 114 3.75 -6.76 -0.67
N ALA A 115 4.28 -6.49 -1.86
CA ALA A 115 5.68 -6.70 -2.18
C ALA A 115 6.62 -5.64 -1.57
N GLY A 116 6.17 -4.39 -1.43
CA GLY A 116 6.95 -3.29 -0.86
C GLY A 116 6.91 -3.20 0.66
N PHE A 117 5.83 -3.66 1.29
CA PHE A 117 5.59 -3.51 2.72
C PHE A 117 5.10 -4.83 3.33
N LYS A 118 5.81 -5.94 3.13
CA LYS A 118 5.37 -7.28 3.56
C LYS A 118 4.87 -7.32 5.03
N LEU A 119 5.68 -6.80 5.96
CA LEU A 119 5.40 -6.83 7.39
C LEU A 119 4.27 -5.89 7.80
N ASP A 120 4.15 -4.74 7.15
CA ASP A 120 3.16 -3.71 7.47
C ASP A 120 1.94 -3.75 6.51
N TYR A 121 1.90 -4.74 5.62
CA TYR A 121 0.87 -4.93 4.59
C TYR A 121 -0.56 -4.88 5.13
N PRO A 122 -0.89 -5.48 6.30
CA PRO A 122 -2.24 -5.40 6.84
C PRO A 122 -2.71 -3.95 7.07
N ALA A 123 -1.82 -3.07 7.56
CA ALA A 123 -2.15 -1.67 7.79
C ALA A 123 -2.38 -0.96 6.45
N TYR A 124 -1.47 -1.13 5.48
CA TYR A 124 -1.60 -0.54 4.16
C TYR A 124 -2.87 -0.99 3.41
N ARG A 125 -3.18 -2.29 3.46
CA ARG A 125 -4.42 -2.84 2.88
C ARG A 125 -5.67 -2.25 3.53
N SER A 126 -5.68 -2.17 4.86
CA SER A 126 -6.82 -1.59 5.59
C SER A 126 -7.01 -0.12 5.28
N PHE A 127 -5.93 0.66 5.15
CA PHE A 127 -6.01 2.07 4.78
C PHE A 127 -6.63 2.27 3.39
N VAL A 128 -6.14 1.54 2.38
CA VAL A 128 -6.72 1.61 1.02
C VAL A 128 -8.18 1.16 1.03
N GLY A 129 -8.51 0.08 1.76
CA GLY A 129 -9.87 -0.40 1.92
C GLY A 129 -10.81 0.62 2.55
N ILE A 130 -10.35 1.35 3.57
CA ILE A 130 -11.09 2.46 4.18
C ILE A 130 -11.34 3.56 3.15
N CYS A 131 -10.33 3.99 2.39
CA CYS A 131 -10.51 5.03 1.39
C CYS A 131 -11.53 4.64 0.31
N VAL A 132 -11.45 3.40 -0.20
CA VAL A 132 -12.42 2.88 -1.17
C VAL A 132 -13.82 2.77 -0.57
N GLY A 133 -13.93 2.26 0.67
CA GLY A 133 -15.20 2.17 1.37
C GLY A 133 -15.84 3.54 1.63
N LEU A 134 -15.06 4.55 2.01
CA LEU A 134 -15.53 5.92 2.19
C LEU A 134 -15.98 6.55 0.86
N ALA A 135 -15.22 6.34 -0.23
CA ALA A 135 -15.59 6.85 -1.54
C ALA A 135 -16.94 6.30 -2.02
N TRP A 136 -17.15 4.98 -1.94
CA TRP A 136 -18.42 4.35 -2.30
C TRP A 136 -19.53 4.65 -1.30
N GLY A 137 -19.22 4.69 -0.01
CA GLY A 137 -20.19 5.05 1.04
C GLY A 137 -20.72 6.47 0.85
N ALA A 138 -19.85 7.43 0.55
CA ALA A 138 -20.25 8.81 0.25
C ALA A 138 -21.16 8.88 -0.97
N VAL A 139 -20.78 8.17 -2.03
CA VAL A 139 -21.57 8.08 -3.24
C VAL A 139 -22.98 7.50 -2.96
N LEU A 140 -23.08 6.39 -2.24
CA LEU A 140 -24.37 5.76 -1.93
C LEU A 140 -25.23 6.65 -1.03
N LEU A 141 -24.67 7.19 0.05
CA LEU A 141 -25.40 8.01 1.01
C LEU A 141 -25.90 9.34 0.40
N LEU A 142 -25.10 9.95 -0.48
CA LEU A 142 -25.41 11.28 -1.05
C LEU A 142 -26.32 11.19 -2.29
N ASN A 143 -26.23 10.12 -3.09
CA ASN A 143 -27.12 9.93 -4.24
C ASN A 143 -28.43 9.22 -3.90
N TYR A 144 -28.45 8.41 -2.85
CA TYR A 144 -29.62 7.66 -2.40
C TYR A 144 -29.91 7.95 -0.92
N PRO A 145 -30.41 9.15 -0.58
CA PRO A 145 -30.71 9.50 0.80
C PRO A 145 -31.78 8.58 1.38
N MET A 146 -31.58 8.14 2.63
CA MET A 146 -32.55 7.26 3.29
C MET A 146 -33.91 7.96 3.44
N PRO A 147 -35.03 7.26 3.18
CA PRO A 147 -36.38 7.85 3.23
C PRO A 147 -36.87 8.23 4.64
N ALA A 148 -36.07 8.00 5.68
CA ALA A 148 -36.48 8.10 7.08
C ALA A 148 -36.49 9.53 7.67
N PHE A 149 -36.08 10.57 6.94
CA PHE A 149 -35.97 11.93 7.48
C PHE A 149 -36.93 12.88 6.78
N GLY A 150 -37.86 13.47 7.55
CA GLY A 150 -39.02 14.22 7.05
C GLY A 150 -38.73 15.64 6.56
N GLU A 151 -37.57 16.23 6.86
CA GLU A 151 -37.25 17.61 6.48
C GLU A 151 -36.20 17.69 5.37
N GLU A 152 -36.40 18.57 4.40
CA GLU A 152 -35.48 18.85 3.28
C GLU A 152 -34.04 19.14 3.75
N LEU A 153 -33.88 19.95 4.80
CA LEU A 153 -32.55 20.29 5.35
C LEU A 153 -31.85 19.05 5.93
N LEU A 154 -32.59 18.18 6.63
CA LEU A 154 -32.07 16.93 7.16
C LEU A 154 -31.67 15.98 6.02
N LYS A 155 -32.42 15.92 4.92
CA LYS A 155 -32.10 15.07 3.76
C LYS A 155 -30.80 15.48 3.06
N THR A 156 -30.43 16.77 3.10
CA THR A 156 -29.19 17.25 2.46
C THR A 156 -27.99 17.28 3.40
N VAL A 157 -28.16 17.76 4.64
CA VAL A 157 -27.04 17.97 5.57
C VAL A 157 -26.61 16.67 6.25
N LEU A 158 -27.57 15.81 6.61
CA LEU A 158 -27.29 14.61 7.38
C LEU A 158 -26.37 13.63 6.65
N PRO A 159 -26.56 13.31 5.35
CA PRO A 159 -25.64 12.40 4.65
C PRO A 159 -24.21 12.95 4.58
N ILE A 160 -24.04 14.26 4.39
CA ILE A 160 -22.71 14.91 4.39
C ILE A 160 -22.06 14.76 5.76
N ALA A 161 -22.80 15.05 6.83
CA ALA A 161 -22.32 14.89 8.20
C ALA A 161 -21.91 13.44 8.50
N ILE A 162 -22.71 12.45 8.08
CA ILE A 162 -22.40 11.03 8.23
C ILE A 162 -21.10 10.66 7.52
N VAL A 163 -20.89 11.15 6.29
CA VAL A 163 -19.66 10.89 5.53
C VAL A 163 -18.44 11.48 6.24
N LEU A 164 -18.53 12.73 6.71
CA LEU A 164 -17.43 13.39 7.42
C LEU A 164 -17.10 12.71 8.74
N VAL A 165 -18.12 12.44 9.57
CA VAL A 165 -17.95 11.72 10.85
C VAL A 165 -17.42 10.31 10.60
N GLY A 166 -17.96 9.60 9.61
CA GLY A 166 -17.49 8.28 9.20
C GLY A 166 -16.02 8.28 8.77
N ALA A 167 -15.57 9.30 8.05
CA ALA A 167 -14.16 9.45 7.67
C ALA A 167 -13.26 9.67 8.89
N VAL A 168 -13.65 10.56 9.81
CA VAL A 168 -12.92 10.82 11.06
C VAL A 168 -12.83 9.56 11.93
N LEU A 169 -13.96 8.87 12.15
CA LEU A 169 -14.02 7.64 12.94
C LEU A 169 -13.21 6.51 12.30
N SER A 170 -13.28 6.36 10.97
CA SER A 170 -12.51 5.34 10.25
C SER A 170 -11.01 5.58 10.38
N PHE A 171 -10.57 6.84 10.29
CA PHE A 171 -9.17 7.20 10.47
C PHE A 171 -8.71 7.04 11.93
N ALA A 172 -9.54 7.43 12.89
CA ALA A 172 -9.27 7.22 14.32
C ALA A 172 -9.15 5.72 14.64
N GLY A 173 -10.08 4.89 14.17
CA GLY A 173 -10.05 3.44 14.31
C GLY A 173 -8.82 2.82 13.64
N PHE A 174 -8.43 3.30 12.46
CA PHE A 174 -7.18 2.89 11.81
C PHE A 174 -5.96 3.19 12.69
N ARG A 175 -5.85 4.41 13.24
CA ARG A 175 -4.74 4.79 14.13
C ARG A 175 -4.75 4.00 15.44
N ALA A 176 -5.92 3.72 16.01
CA ALA A 176 -6.03 2.90 17.21
C ALA A 176 -5.54 1.47 16.96
N LYS A 177 -5.92 0.87 15.82
CA LYS A 177 -5.58 -0.52 15.49
C LYS A 177 -4.14 -0.72 15.02
N TYR A 178 -3.62 0.19 14.21
CA TYR A 178 -2.34 0.00 13.53
C TYR A 178 -1.25 1.01 13.94
N GLY A 179 -1.61 2.09 14.61
CA GLY A 179 -0.70 3.18 14.94
C GLY A 179 0.41 2.75 15.89
N ARG A 180 1.63 3.23 15.64
CA ARG A 180 2.81 2.99 16.50
C ARG A 180 3.65 4.26 16.70
N ASP A 181 4.34 4.34 17.83
CA ASP A 181 5.14 5.48 18.30
C ASP A 181 6.63 5.37 17.92
N HIS A 182 6.94 4.45 17.02
CA HIS A 182 8.28 4.21 16.53
C HIS A 182 8.24 3.89 15.04
N THR A 183 9.32 4.17 14.35
CA THR A 183 9.55 3.75 12.97
C THR A 183 10.83 2.92 12.89
N TYR A 184 11.20 2.49 11.69
CA TYR A 184 12.47 1.84 11.44
C TYR A 184 13.28 2.61 10.41
N GLY A 185 14.60 2.56 10.56
CA GLY A 185 15.52 3.18 9.62
C GLY A 185 16.85 2.43 9.56
N ILE A 186 17.67 2.84 8.61
CA ILE A 186 19.04 2.34 8.43
C ILE A 186 20.01 3.46 8.80
N VAL A 187 20.99 3.14 9.64
CA VAL A 187 22.07 4.05 9.98
C VAL A 187 22.96 4.25 8.76
N GLN A 188 23.11 5.50 8.32
CA GLN A 188 24.02 5.85 7.22
C GLN A 188 25.40 6.26 7.70
N GLU A 189 25.45 6.96 8.82
CA GLU A 189 26.67 7.57 9.35
C GLU A 189 26.49 7.84 10.84
N VAL A 190 27.58 7.70 11.61
CA VAL A 190 27.66 8.08 13.02
C VAL A 190 28.79 9.11 13.10
N LYS A 191 28.46 10.37 13.43
CA LYS A 191 29.44 11.46 13.47
C LYS A 191 29.12 12.45 14.59
N ASN A 192 30.12 12.82 15.37
CA ASN A 192 30.04 13.85 16.43
C ASN A 192 28.88 13.62 17.43
N GLY A 193 28.71 12.38 17.90
CA GLY A 193 27.66 12.04 18.87
C GLY A 193 26.23 12.00 18.31
N LYS A 194 26.02 12.31 17.02
CA LYS A 194 24.74 12.20 16.34
C LYS A 194 24.76 11.11 15.28
N THR A 195 23.64 10.42 15.14
CA THR A 195 23.47 9.34 14.17
C THR A 195 22.55 9.79 13.05
N LYS A 196 23.03 9.65 11.81
CA LYS A 196 22.28 9.92 10.59
C LYS A 196 21.52 8.66 10.20
N VAL A 197 20.19 8.70 10.31
CA VAL A 197 19.32 7.57 10.01
C VAL A 197 18.45 7.88 8.80
N ARG A 198 18.43 6.97 7.82
CA ARG A 198 17.48 7.02 6.70
C ARG A 198 16.25 6.20 7.04
N THR A 199 15.09 6.83 7.02
CA THR A 199 13.80 6.15 7.20
C THR A 199 13.06 6.05 5.87
N ARG A 200 12.26 5.00 5.73
CA ARG A 200 11.30 4.85 4.63
C ARG A 200 9.95 5.45 5.03
N TYR A 201 9.04 5.59 4.07
CA TYR A 201 7.68 5.98 4.39
C TYR A 201 7.02 4.91 5.28
N ASP A 202 6.42 5.34 6.38
CA ASP A 202 5.78 4.45 7.33
C ASP A 202 4.42 4.98 7.76
N LEU A 203 3.38 4.38 7.16
CA LEU A 203 1.99 4.72 7.42
C LEU A 203 1.58 4.55 8.89
N ARG A 204 2.13 3.54 9.59
CA ARG A 204 1.71 3.21 10.97
C ARG A 204 2.21 4.23 11.97
N SER A 205 3.40 4.77 11.73
CA SER A 205 3.98 5.83 12.55
C SER A 205 3.72 7.22 11.98
N ASN A 206 3.13 7.33 10.78
CA ASN A 206 3.01 8.55 9.99
C ASN A 206 4.35 9.25 9.73
N THR A 207 5.42 8.48 9.63
CA THR A 207 6.77 9.02 9.39
C THR A 207 7.01 9.16 7.91
N LYS A 208 7.46 10.35 7.50
CA LYS A 208 7.84 10.61 6.11
C LYS A 208 9.20 9.96 5.82
N GLN A 209 9.41 9.55 4.58
CA GLN A 209 10.72 9.13 4.13
C GLN A 209 11.71 10.30 4.20
N GLY A 210 12.95 10.02 4.57
CA GLY A 210 13.96 11.04 4.67
C GLY A 210 15.19 10.59 5.42
N VAL A 211 16.08 11.55 5.66
CA VAL A 211 17.28 11.36 6.45
C VAL A 211 17.21 12.30 7.64
N TYR A 212 17.40 11.74 8.83
CA TYR A 212 17.23 12.42 10.10
C TYR A 212 18.50 12.29 10.93
N PHE A 213 18.91 13.38 11.57
CA PHE A 213 19.98 13.36 12.57
C PHE A 213 19.34 13.22 13.94
N VAL A 214 19.65 12.12 14.62
CA VAL A 214 19.03 11.74 15.87
C VAL A 214 20.07 11.26 16.86
N ASP A 215 19.76 11.42 18.14
CA ASP A 215 20.59 10.88 19.21
C ASP A 215 20.38 9.37 19.31
N SER A 216 21.40 8.66 19.81
CA SER A 216 21.36 7.21 19.97
C SER A 216 21.56 6.81 21.42
N PHE A 217 20.58 6.10 21.99
CA PHE A 217 20.70 5.53 23.34
C PHE A 217 21.39 4.17 23.37
N VAL A 218 21.69 3.61 22.19
CA VAL A 218 22.37 2.33 22.02
C VAL A 218 23.57 2.48 21.07
N PRO A 219 24.63 1.68 21.24
CA PRO A 219 25.75 1.68 20.31
C PRO A 219 25.28 1.17 18.94
N VAL A 220 25.50 1.94 17.89
CA VAL A 220 25.06 1.65 16.51
C VAL A 220 26.18 1.87 15.52
N GLU A 221 26.19 1.06 14.47
CA GLU A 221 27.17 1.13 13.40
C GLU A 221 26.51 1.44 12.06
N LYS A 222 27.32 1.82 11.07
CA LYS A 222 26.85 2.04 9.70
C LYS A 222 26.18 0.77 9.16
N ASN A 223 25.03 0.95 8.51
CA ASN A 223 24.15 -0.08 7.99
C ASN A 223 23.37 -0.89 9.04
N ASP A 224 23.44 -0.53 10.32
CA ASP A 224 22.53 -1.09 11.32
C ASP A 224 21.08 -0.68 11.03
N VAL A 225 20.19 -1.63 11.20
CA VAL A 225 18.75 -1.39 11.18
C VAL A 225 18.31 -1.08 12.60
N VAL A 226 17.64 0.04 12.78
CA VAL A 226 17.33 0.58 14.09
C VAL A 226 15.86 0.94 14.21
N LYS A 227 15.34 0.78 15.42
CA LYS A 227 14.05 1.30 15.84
C LYS A 227 14.23 2.72 16.32
N VAL A 228 13.43 3.62 15.76
CA VAL A 228 13.55 5.05 16.02
C VAL A 228 12.24 5.55 16.61
N ARG A 229 12.28 6.14 17.80
CA ARG A 229 11.11 6.73 18.44
C ARG A 229 10.64 7.94 17.64
N VAL A 230 9.32 8.04 17.46
CA VAL A 230 8.71 9.17 16.79
C VAL A 230 7.65 9.82 17.65
N ASP A 231 7.58 11.13 17.56
CA ASP A 231 6.56 11.92 18.21
C ASP A 231 5.39 12.11 17.25
N ARG A 232 4.21 11.61 17.64
CA ARG A 232 3.03 11.62 16.78
C ARG A 232 2.39 13.00 16.80
N SER A 233 2.07 13.52 15.62
CA SER A 233 1.10 14.62 15.53
C SER A 233 -0.24 14.17 16.11
N THR A 234 -0.83 14.99 16.98
CA THR A 234 -2.10 14.75 17.70
C THR A 234 -3.25 14.41 16.75
N LEU A 235 -3.33 15.07 15.60
CA LEU A 235 -4.36 14.83 14.58
C LEU A 235 -3.85 14.10 13.32
N GLY A 236 -2.56 13.77 13.26
CA GLY A 236 -1.96 13.14 12.08
C GLY A 236 -1.88 14.02 10.82
N LEU A 237 -2.31 15.29 10.91
CA LEU A 237 -2.26 16.28 9.84
C LEU A 237 -0.82 16.63 9.43
N ARG A 238 0.13 16.44 10.34
CA ARG A 238 1.57 16.52 10.08
C ARG A 238 2.21 15.14 10.24
N GLY A 239 3.26 14.91 9.46
CA GLY A 239 4.10 13.72 9.64
C GLY A 239 4.75 13.72 11.02
N SER A 240 5.00 12.53 11.57
CA SER A 240 5.62 12.37 12.87
C SER A 240 7.08 12.81 12.86
N THR A 241 7.53 13.36 13.99
CA THR A 241 8.89 13.88 14.14
C THR A 241 9.79 12.78 14.68
N VAL A 242 10.88 12.50 13.97
CA VAL A 242 11.85 11.49 14.37
C VAL A 242 12.71 12.04 15.52
N ARG A 243 12.81 11.30 16.63
CA ARG A 243 13.46 11.77 17.87
C ARG A 243 14.81 11.11 18.12
N ALA A 244 14.81 9.82 18.41
CA ALA A 244 15.99 9.11 18.91
C ALA A 244 15.96 7.62 18.57
N ILE A 245 17.14 7.01 18.43
CA ILE A 245 17.28 5.57 18.29
C ILE A 245 17.15 4.92 19.66
N THR A 246 16.26 3.94 19.76
CA THR A 246 16.01 3.21 21.01
C THR A 246 16.67 1.84 21.01
N GLU A 247 16.59 1.10 19.90
CA GLU A 247 16.97 -0.32 19.83
C GLU A 247 17.51 -0.67 18.44
N LYS A 248 18.33 -1.73 18.35
CA LYS A 248 18.64 -2.40 17.07
C LYS A 248 17.48 -3.33 16.68
N ALA A 249 17.19 -3.44 15.38
CA ALA A 249 16.08 -4.21 14.83
C ALA A 249 16.53 -5.05 13.62
N PRO A 250 17.42 -6.05 13.82
CA PRO A 250 18.01 -6.84 12.73
C PRO A 250 16.97 -7.63 11.91
N GLU A 251 15.83 -7.99 12.52
CA GLU A 251 14.73 -8.72 11.88
C GLU A 251 14.09 -7.95 10.71
N ARG A 252 14.32 -6.63 10.62
CA ARG A 252 13.77 -5.76 9.57
C ARG A 252 14.72 -5.57 8.37
N LYS A 253 15.91 -6.18 8.38
CA LYS A 253 16.97 -5.94 7.38
C LYS A 253 16.55 -6.22 5.94
N GLU A 254 15.89 -7.35 5.68
CA GLU A 254 15.41 -7.70 4.32
C GLU A 254 14.34 -6.76 3.76
N THR A 255 13.67 -5.99 4.62
CA THR A 255 12.58 -5.10 4.21
C THR A 255 13.05 -3.67 4.01
N LEU A 256 14.17 -3.27 4.62
CA LEU A 256 14.65 -1.89 4.63
C LEU A 256 15.90 -1.65 3.80
N VAL A 257 16.69 -2.69 3.53
CA VAL A 257 17.77 -2.67 2.52
C VAL A 257 17.15 -2.73 1.13
#